data_AF-A0A7R9G8K0-F1
#
_entry.id   AF-A0A7R9G8K0-F1
#
_cell.length_a   1.000
_cell.length_b   1.000
_cell.length_c   1.000
_cell.angle_alpha   90.00
_cell.angle_beta   90.00
_cell.angle_gamma   90.00
#
_symmetry.space_group_name_H-M   'P 1'
#
loop_
_entity.id
_entity.type
_entity.pdbx_description
1 polymer ?
#
loop_
_entity_poly.entity_id
_entity_poly.type
_entity_poly.pdbx_seq_one_letter_code
_entity_poly.pdbx_strand_id
1 'polypeptide(L)'
;VRGTIFNELDDDKLHSVIDFSDFEERFKIGVGGPLINGTSVVDGLGSFPSKRFKRTENVSLLEHTRLRNIAISRRKIEIPVEKVISAVNSLDLKVMSLENVELLQRMVPTEQETKTYKEYVGSKKNVNLLTEEDKFLMQLGKVERISTKLVIMSYIGNFFDNIHFITPVSVKYTRYHASSIVHFGPPTPTPPPHEFQENET
;
A
#
# COMPACT_ATOMS: atom_id res chain seq x y z
N VAL A 1 -23.76 29.36 -7.07
CA VAL A 1 -22.97 28.93 -5.91
C VAL A 1 -22.25 30.15 -5.36
N ARG A 2 -22.72 30.72 -4.24
CA ARG A 2 -22.25 32.04 -3.78
C ARG A 2 -20.74 32.06 -3.53
N GLY A 3 -20.04 33.01 -4.17
CA GLY A 3 -18.58 33.19 -4.03
C GLY A 3 -17.72 32.42 -5.03
N THR A 4 -18.32 31.89 -6.10
CA THR A 4 -17.59 31.18 -7.16
C THR A 4 -17.77 31.88 -8.50
N ILE A 5 -16.85 31.61 -9.44
CA ILE A 5 -16.92 32.11 -10.83
C ILE A 5 -18.26 31.80 -11.50
N PHE A 6 -18.96 30.74 -11.06
CA PHE A 6 -20.27 30.34 -11.56
C PHE A 6 -21.40 31.32 -11.21
N ASN A 7 -21.17 32.29 -10.31
CA ASN A 7 -22.14 33.34 -10.03
C ASN A 7 -22.23 34.42 -11.11
N GLU A 8 -21.16 34.59 -11.89
CA GLU A 8 -21.05 35.64 -12.93
C GLU A 8 -21.37 35.09 -14.32
N LEU A 9 -21.65 33.79 -14.42
CA LEU A 9 -22.05 33.15 -15.67
C LEU A 9 -23.53 33.41 -15.96
N ASP A 10 -23.79 33.85 -17.18
CA ASP A 10 -25.13 34.12 -17.71
C ASP A 10 -25.50 32.97 -18.66
N ASP A 11 -26.21 31.97 -18.12
CA ASP A 11 -26.62 30.78 -18.86
C ASP A 11 -27.69 31.09 -19.92
N ASP A 12 -28.50 32.14 -19.72
CA ASP A 12 -29.53 32.57 -20.67
C ASP A 12 -28.89 33.12 -21.95
N LYS A 13 -27.77 33.84 -21.81
CA LYS A 13 -26.96 34.26 -22.96
C LYS A 13 -26.42 33.07 -23.74
N LEU A 14 -25.90 32.04 -23.07
CA LEU A 14 -25.40 30.84 -23.75
C LEU A 14 -26.52 30.08 -24.47
N HIS A 15 -27.71 30.01 -23.86
CA HIS A 15 -28.87 29.34 -24.45
C HIS A 15 -29.34 29.98 -25.77
N SER A 16 -29.11 31.28 -25.96
CA SER A 16 -29.44 31.99 -27.20
C SER A 16 -28.43 31.80 -28.33
N VAL A 17 -27.21 31.36 -28.01
CA VAL A 17 -26.08 31.24 -28.95
C VAL A 17 -25.87 29.80 -29.40
N ILE A 18 -26.25 28.82 -28.58
CA ILE A 18 -26.06 27.39 -28.86
C ILE A 18 -27.26 26.85 -29.65
N ASP A 19 -26.99 26.24 -30.79
CA ASP A 19 -27.98 25.43 -31.52
C ASP A 19 -28.09 24.04 -30.84
N PHE A 20 -29.09 23.89 -29.99
CA PHE A 20 -29.33 22.64 -29.27
C PHE A 20 -29.79 21.50 -30.17
N SER A 21 -30.34 21.79 -31.36
CA SER A 21 -30.76 20.75 -32.30
C SER A 21 -29.56 20.11 -33.00
N ASP A 22 -28.60 20.91 -33.47
CA ASP A 22 -27.32 20.39 -34.03
C ASP A 22 -26.49 19.70 -32.93
N PHE A 23 -26.46 20.29 -31.72
CA PHE A 23 -25.79 19.67 -30.58
C PHE A 23 -26.38 18.30 -30.25
N GLU A 24 -27.70 18.19 -30.15
CA GLU A 24 -28.38 16.91 -29.91
C GLU A 24 -28.13 15.92 -31.05
N GLU A 25 -28.14 16.34 -32.31
CA GLU A 25 -27.87 15.43 -33.42
C GLU A 25 -26.45 14.85 -33.40
N ARG A 26 -25.47 15.67 -33.01
CA ARG A 26 -24.05 15.29 -32.94
C ARG A 26 -23.71 14.46 -31.71
N PHE A 27 -24.42 14.69 -30.60
CA PHE A 27 -24.13 14.05 -29.31
C PHE A 27 -25.18 13.02 -28.87
N LYS A 28 -26.27 12.83 -29.64
CA LYS A 28 -27.25 11.76 -29.38
C LYS A 28 -26.53 10.42 -29.37
N ILE A 29 -26.75 9.66 -28.31
CA ILE A 29 -26.22 8.32 -28.23
C ILE A 29 -27.19 7.42 -29.00
N GLY A 30 -26.73 6.88 -30.12
CA GLY A 30 -27.54 6.05 -31.02
C GLY A 30 -28.31 4.99 -30.24
N VAL A 31 -29.60 4.85 -30.54
CA VAL A 31 -30.56 3.98 -29.85
C VAL A 31 -30.08 2.52 -29.97
N GLY A 32 -29.29 2.09 -28.99
CA GLY A 32 -28.54 0.84 -29.04
C GLY A 32 -28.06 0.41 -27.66
N GLY A 33 -29.00 0.18 -26.74
CA GLY A 33 -28.76 -0.52 -25.48
C GLY A 33 -28.16 0.32 -24.33
N PRO A 34 -28.25 -0.18 -23.08
CA PRO A 34 -27.93 0.58 -21.89
C PRO A 34 -26.43 0.87 -21.84
N LEU A 35 -26.11 2.15 -21.79
CA LEU A 35 -24.75 2.67 -21.72
C LEU A 35 -24.22 2.49 -20.30
N ILE A 36 -23.25 1.59 -20.16
CA ILE A 36 -22.26 1.65 -19.09
C ILE A 36 -21.07 2.44 -19.62
N ASN A 37 -20.70 3.46 -18.85
CA ASN A 37 -19.58 4.38 -19.01
C ASN A 37 -18.44 3.96 -19.97
N GLY A 38 -18.24 4.79 -20.99
CA GLY A 38 -16.94 5.41 -21.30
C GLY A 38 -15.86 4.53 -21.91
N THR A 39 -15.82 4.43 -23.25
CA THR A 39 -14.62 4.70 -24.08
C THR A 39 -14.99 4.57 -25.57
N SER A 40 -14.76 5.65 -26.31
CA SER A 40 -14.88 5.72 -27.77
C SER A 40 -13.69 5.04 -28.45
N VAL A 41 -13.94 3.96 -29.17
CA VAL A 41 -13.44 3.75 -30.54
C VAL A 41 -14.42 2.82 -31.25
N VAL A 42 -15.12 3.38 -32.22
CA VAL A 42 -15.80 2.63 -33.27
C VAL A 42 -14.70 2.07 -34.17
N ASP A 43 -14.59 0.75 -34.19
CA ASP A 43 -14.14 0.05 -35.39
C ASP A 43 -14.94 -1.25 -35.52
N GLY A 44 -15.55 -1.41 -36.69
CA GLY A 44 -16.52 -2.45 -36.96
C GLY A 44 -15.89 -3.84 -36.85
N LEU A 45 -16.40 -4.65 -35.93
CA LEU A 45 -16.34 -6.09 -36.09
C LEU A 45 -17.61 -6.72 -35.55
N GLY A 46 -18.20 -7.54 -36.41
CA GLY A 46 -19.54 -8.08 -36.30
C GLY A 46 -19.85 -8.79 -35.00
N SER A 47 -21.16 -8.79 -34.74
CA SER A 47 -21.87 -9.69 -33.84
C SER A 47 -21.32 -11.11 -33.90
N PHE A 48 -20.42 -11.44 -32.98
CA PHE A 48 -20.31 -12.79 -32.47
C PHE A 48 -21.12 -12.82 -31.18
N PRO A 49 -22.16 -13.68 -31.05
CA PRO A 49 -22.79 -13.90 -29.77
C PRO A 49 -21.75 -14.64 -28.90
N SER A 50 -20.88 -13.87 -28.25
CA SER A 50 -20.11 -14.38 -27.12
C SER A 50 -21.15 -14.94 -26.17
N LYS A 51 -21.14 -16.27 -26.01
CA LYS A 51 -21.74 -16.95 -24.87
C LYS A 51 -21.03 -16.41 -23.64
N ARG A 52 -21.41 -15.20 -23.21
CA ARG A 52 -21.11 -14.69 -21.88
C ARG A 52 -21.88 -15.65 -20.99
N PHE A 53 -21.20 -16.70 -20.56
CA PHE A 53 -21.54 -17.38 -19.32
C PHE A 53 -21.96 -16.28 -18.37
N LYS A 54 -23.19 -16.38 -17.83
CA LYS A 54 -23.71 -15.46 -16.83
C LYS A 54 -22.70 -15.46 -15.68
N ARG A 55 -21.71 -14.57 -15.78
CA ARG A 55 -20.78 -14.29 -14.70
C ARG A 55 -21.70 -13.75 -13.64
N THR A 56 -21.80 -14.46 -12.52
CA THR A 56 -22.55 -13.99 -11.36
C THR A 56 -22.19 -12.53 -11.15
N GLU A 57 -23.19 -11.66 -11.08
CA GLU A 57 -23.01 -10.24 -10.81
C GLU A 57 -22.50 -10.12 -9.38
N ASN A 58 -21.18 -10.31 -9.22
CA ASN A 58 -20.54 -10.16 -7.94
C ASN A 58 -20.56 -8.66 -7.60
N VAL A 59 -21.00 -8.33 -6.39
CA VAL A 59 -21.09 -6.98 -5.87
C VAL A 59 -19.82 -6.67 -5.08
N SER A 60 -19.21 -5.51 -5.34
CA SER A 60 -18.11 -5.00 -4.53
C SER A 60 -18.59 -3.97 -3.54
N LEU A 61 -18.09 -4.02 -2.30
CA LEU A 61 -18.27 -2.95 -1.31
C LEU A 61 -17.08 -1.99 -1.29
N LEU A 62 -16.00 -2.34 -1.97
CA LEU A 62 -14.80 -1.52 -2.14
C LEU A 62 -14.95 -0.56 -3.32
N GLU A 63 -14.32 0.61 -3.17
CA GLU A 63 -14.06 1.52 -4.27
C GLU A 63 -13.23 0.86 -5.38
N HIS A 64 -13.47 1.25 -6.63
CA HIS A 64 -12.91 0.58 -7.82
C HIS A 64 -11.37 0.46 -7.77
N THR A 65 -10.67 1.53 -7.40
CA THR A 65 -9.19 1.52 -7.29
C THR A 65 -8.70 0.60 -6.18
N ARG A 66 -9.39 0.60 -5.03
CA ARG A 66 -9.06 -0.28 -3.90
C ARG A 66 -9.28 -1.74 -4.28
N LEU A 67 -10.43 -2.08 -4.87
CA LEU A 67 -10.75 -3.41 -5.39
C LEU A 67 -9.67 -3.92 -6.34
N ARG A 68 -9.27 -3.10 -7.33
CA ARG A 68 -8.20 -3.45 -8.28
C ARG A 68 -6.88 -3.73 -7.59
N ASN A 69 -6.47 -2.90 -6.63
CA ASN A 69 -5.21 -3.07 -5.91
C ASN A 69 -5.20 -4.36 -5.06
N ILE A 70 -6.33 -4.69 -4.41
CA ILE A 70 -6.49 -5.94 -3.67
C ILE A 70 -6.44 -7.13 -4.63
N ALA A 71 -7.11 -7.07 -5.78
CA ALA A 71 -7.10 -8.14 -6.78
C ALA A 71 -5.66 -8.44 -7.27
N ILE A 72 -4.88 -7.40 -7.55
CA ILE A 72 -3.47 -7.54 -7.98
C ILE A 72 -2.63 -8.16 -6.86
N SER A 73 -2.73 -7.62 -5.65
CA SER A 73 -1.91 -8.07 -4.51
C SER A 73 -2.26 -9.50 -4.09
N ARG A 74 -3.55 -9.86 -4.07
CA ARG A 74 -4.02 -11.22 -3.80
C ARG A 74 -3.52 -12.23 -4.85
N ARG A 75 -3.54 -11.85 -6.13
CA ARG A 75 -2.96 -12.68 -7.20
C ARG A 75 -1.46 -12.82 -7.08
N LYS A 76 -0.74 -11.83 -6.56
CA LYS A 76 0.71 -11.92 -6.33
C LYS A 76 1.06 -12.85 -5.16
N ILE A 77 0.20 -12.91 -4.15
CA ILE A 77 0.40 -13.78 -2.96
C ILE A 77 0.20 -15.26 -3.31
N GLU A 78 -0.74 -15.59 -4.20
CA GLU A 78 -1.03 -16.96 -4.68
C GLU A 78 -1.32 -18.00 -3.58
N ILE A 79 -1.70 -17.56 -2.38
CA ILE A 79 -1.98 -18.42 -1.22
C ILE A 79 -3.47 -18.32 -0.85
N PRO A 80 -4.18 -19.45 -0.65
CA PRO A 80 -5.55 -19.46 -0.17
C PRO A 80 -5.71 -18.70 1.14
N VAL A 81 -6.83 -17.99 1.31
CA VAL A 81 -7.05 -17.10 2.45
C VAL A 81 -6.98 -17.83 3.79
N GLU A 82 -7.43 -19.09 3.85
CA GLU A 82 -7.38 -19.94 5.04
C GLU A 82 -5.92 -20.21 5.46
N LYS A 83 -5.05 -20.44 4.48
CA LYS A 83 -3.61 -20.63 4.72
C LYS A 83 -2.94 -19.32 5.11
N VAL A 84 -3.31 -18.19 4.50
CA VAL A 84 -2.82 -16.87 4.91
C VAL A 84 -3.17 -16.60 6.38
N ILE A 85 -4.43 -16.80 6.77
CA ILE A 85 -4.89 -16.59 8.15
C ILE A 85 -4.16 -17.50 9.12
N SER A 86 -4.02 -18.79 8.79
CA SER A 86 -3.27 -19.74 9.61
C SER A 86 -1.82 -19.30 9.80
N ALA A 87 -1.12 -18.97 8.71
CA ALA A 87 0.28 -18.55 8.74
C ALA A 87 0.48 -17.27 9.55
N VAL A 88 -0.43 -16.29 9.44
CA VAL A 88 -0.33 -15.07 10.24
C VAL A 88 -0.61 -15.32 11.73
N ASN A 89 -1.54 -16.22 12.05
CA ASN A 89 -1.81 -16.59 13.44
C ASN A 89 -0.64 -17.36 14.09
N SER A 90 0.08 -18.16 13.32
CA SER A 90 1.26 -18.90 13.78
C SER A 90 2.60 -18.17 13.55
N LEU A 91 2.57 -16.95 13.01
CA LEU A 91 3.75 -16.16 12.62
C LEU A 91 4.72 -16.93 11.69
N ASP A 92 4.18 -17.76 10.79
CA ASP A 92 4.96 -18.68 9.97
C ASP A 92 5.53 -18.00 8.71
N LEU A 93 6.82 -17.64 8.77
CA LEU A 93 7.55 -17.03 7.67
C LEU A 93 7.94 -18.00 6.55
N LYS A 94 7.78 -19.32 6.72
CA LYS A 94 8.02 -20.30 5.65
C LYS A 94 6.84 -20.33 4.67
N VAL A 95 5.63 -20.19 5.19
CA VAL A 95 4.41 -20.05 4.36
C VAL A 95 4.23 -18.61 3.92
N MET A 96 4.56 -17.64 4.79
CA MET A 96 4.49 -16.22 4.47
C MET A 96 5.84 -15.53 4.37
N SER A 97 6.37 -15.44 3.15
CA SER A 97 7.59 -14.68 2.86
C SER A 97 7.47 -13.20 3.25
N LEU A 98 8.60 -12.54 3.53
CA LEU A 98 8.65 -11.12 3.89
C LEU A 98 7.99 -10.22 2.83
N GLU A 99 8.23 -10.47 1.55
CA GLU A 99 7.58 -9.74 0.46
C GLU A 99 6.05 -9.83 0.55
N ASN A 100 5.52 -11.02 0.82
CA ASN A 100 4.09 -11.22 0.96
C ASN A 100 3.53 -10.61 2.26
N VAL A 101 4.30 -10.60 3.35
CA VAL A 101 3.94 -9.88 4.59
C VAL A 101 3.81 -8.39 4.32
N GLU A 102 4.74 -7.78 3.57
CA GLU A 102 4.69 -6.37 3.19
C GLU A 102 3.51 -6.04 2.26
N LEU A 103 3.16 -6.94 1.34
CA LEU A 103 1.95 -6.81 0.53
C LEU A 103 0.71 -6.85 1.42
N LEU A 104 0.64 -7.82 2.34
CA LEU A 104 -0.50 -8.02 3.24
C LEU A 104 -0.69 -6.83 4.19
N GLN A 105 0.39 -6.20 4.67
CA GLN A 105 0.33 -4.97 5.46
C GLN A 105 -0.38 -3.83 4.72
N ARG A 106 -0.16 -3.67 3.42
CA ARG A 106 -0.81 -2.64 2.58
C ARG A 106 -2.28 -2.97 2.25
N MET A 107 -2.65 -4.24 2.38
CA MET A 107 -4.00 -4.73 2.11
C MET A 107 -4.91 -4.76 3.33
N VAL A 108 -4.39 -4.65 4.56
CA VAL A 108 -5.19 -4.73 5.79
C VAL A 108 -6.45 -3.86 5.64
N PRO A 109 -7.65 -4.42 5.92
CA PRO A 109 -8.88 -3.66 5.80
C PRO A 109 -8.87 -2.50 6.79
N THR A 110 -9.30 -1.32 6.33
CA THR A 110 -9.51 -0.15 7.18
C THR A 110 -10.65 -0.39 8.16
N GLU A 111 -10.75 0.45 9.20
CA GLU A 111 -11.86 0.39 10.15
C GLU A 111 -13.21 0.60 9.45
N GLN A 112 -13.25 1.51 8.46
CA GLN A 112 -14.45 1.77 7.67
C GLN A 112 -14.85 0.55 6.83
N GLU A 113 -13.92 -0.05 6.09
CA GLU A 113 -14.18 -1.29 5.32
C GLU A 113 -14.66 -2.41 6.25
N THR A 114 -14.01 -2.59 7.40
CA THR A 114 -14.39 -3.58 8.42
C THR A 114 -15.81 -3.35 8.94
N LYS A 115 -16.18 -2.09 9.20
CA LYS A 115 -17.53 -1.71 9.61
C LYS A 115 -18.56 -2.01 8.51
N THR A 116 -18.27 -1.63 7.27
CA THR A 116 -19.13 -1.91 6.11
C THR A 116 -19.38 -3.42 5.94
N TYR A 117 -18.35 -4.27 6.11
CA TYR A 117 -18.53 -5.72 6.08
C TYR A 117 -19.41 -6.24 7.22
N LYS A 118 -19.22 -5.72 8.44
CA LYS A 118 -20.05 -6.09 9.60
C LYS A 118 -21.52 -5.70 9.38
N GLU A 119 -21.78 -4.52 8.85
CA GLU A 119 -23.13 -4.06 8.51
C GLU A 119 -23.77 -4.90 7.39
N TYR A 120 -23.00 -5.28 6.38
CA TYR A 120 -23.47 -6.15 5.30
C TYR A 120 -23.92 -7.52 5.84
N VAL A 121 -23.13 -8.13 6.73
CA VAL A 121 -23.49 -9.39 7.39
C VAL A 121 -24.66 -9.20 8.35
N GLY A 122 -24.66 -8.13 9.15
CA GLY A 122 -25.72 -7.82 10.11
C GLY A 122 -27.07 -7.56 9.46
N SER A 123 -27.08 -6.98 8.26
CA SER A 123 -28.28 -6.79 7.43
C SER A 123 -28.73 -8.05 6.67
N LYS A 124 -28.14 -9.22 6.98
CA LYS A 124 -28.44 -10.53 6.37
C LYS A 124 -28.32 -10.56 4.85
N LYS A 125 -27.45 -9.71 4.27
CA LYS A 125 -27.17 -9.73 2.83
C LYS A 125 -26.35 -10.97 2.47
N ASN A 126 -26.50 -11.44 1.23
CA ASN A 126 -25.88 -12.68 0.78
C ASN A 126 -24.39 -12.48 0.49
N VAL A 127 -23.54 -12.90 1.44
CA VAL A 127 -22.07 -12.86 1.35
C VAL A 127 -21.52 -13.57 0.12
N ASN A 128 -22.21 -14.57 -0.43
CA ASN A 128 -21.76 -15.30 -1.61
C ASN A 128 -21.72 -14.44 -2.88
N LEU A 129 -22.52 -13.35 -2.90
CA LEU A 129 -22.54 -12.38 -3.99
C LEU A 129 -21.38 -11.38 -3.92
N LEU A 130 -20.63 -11.33 -2.81
CA LEU A 130 -19.47 -10.45 -2.74
C LEU A 130 -18.37 -10.90 -3.70
N THR A 131 -17.54 -9.96 -4.15
CA THR A 131 -16.33 -10.30 -4.88
C THR A 131 -15.40 -11.16 -4.02
N GLU A 132 -14.48 -11.88 -4.66
CA GLU A 132 -13.50 -12.70 -3.94
C GLU A 132 -12.54 -11.83 -3.13
N GLU A 133 -12.29 -10.61 -3.59
CA GLU A 133 -11.49 -9.60 -2.89
C GLU A 133 -12.19 -9.09 -1.63
N ASP A 134 -13.49 -8.82 -1.68
CA ASP A 134 -14.28 -8.47 -0.49
C ASP A 134 -14.32 -9.62 0.52
N LYS A 135 -14.55 -10.85 0.04
CA LYS A 135 -14.52 -12.05 0.90
C LYS A 135 -13.16 -12.22 1.56
N PHE A 136 -12.08 -11.98 0.81
CA PHE A 136 -10.71 -12.02 1.33
C PHE A 136 -10.49 -11.00 2.45
N LEU A 137 -10.82 -9.73 2.21
CA LEU A 137 -10.67 -8.67 3.23
C LEU A 137 -11.57 -8.89 4.44
N MET A 138 -12.82 -9.32 4.23
CA MET A 138 -13.74 -9.62 5.32
C MET A 138 -13.21 -10.75 6.22
N GLN A 139 -12.56 -11.78 5.66
CA GLN A 139 -11.92 -12.83 6.45
C GLN A 139 -10.65 -12.33 7.14
N LEU A 140 -9.83 -11.53 6.45
CA LEU A 140 -8.61 -10.95 7.02
C LEU A 140 -8.92 -10.03 8.20
N GLY A 141 -9.99 -9.24 8.12
CA GLY A 141 -10.45 -8.35 9.19
C GLY A 141 -10.97 -9.07 10.45
N LYS A 142 -11.21 -10.39 10.38
CA LYS A 142 -11.54 -11.21 11.56
C LYS A 142 -10.30 -11.66 12.32
N VAL A 143 -9.11 -11.52 11.74
CA VAL A 143 -7.87 -11.91 12.41
C VAL A 143 -7.56 -10.91 13.51
N GLU A 144 -7.54 -11.39 14.74
CA GLU A 144 -7.23 -10.56 15.89
C GLU A 144 -5.83 -9.95 15.78
N ARG A 145 -5.76 -8.61 15.94
CA ARG A 145 -4.52 -7.82 15.92
C ARG A 145 -3.65 -8.07 14.68
N ILE A 146 -4.28 -8.24 13.52
CA ILE A 146 -3.60 -8.52 12.24
C ILE A 146 -2.43 -7.57 11.97
N SER A 147 -2.64 -6.25 12.12
CA SER A 147 -1.60 -5.25 11.88
C SER A 147 -0.37 -5.48 12.77
N THR A 148 -0.58 -5.75 14.06
CA THR A 148 0.53 -6.02 14.98
C THR A 148 1.25 -7.32 14.64
N LYS A 149 0.52 -8.40 14.30
CA LYS A 149 1.13 -9.67 13.91
C LYS A 149 2.01 -9.51 12.66
N LEU A 150 1.55 -8.78 11.66
CA LEU A 150 2.34 -8.53 10.45
C LEU A 150 3.58 -7.67 10.72
N VAL A 151 3.51 -6.71 11.64
CA VAL A 151 4.69 -5.93 12.08
C VAL A 151 5.70 -6.85 12.77
N ILE A 152 5.25 -7.75 13.64
CA ILE A 152 6.11 -8.74 14.31
C ILE A 152 6.75 -9.68 13.29
N MET A 153 6.00 -10.21 12.32
CA MET A 153 6.54 -11.08 11.26
C MET A 153 7.62 -10.37 10.45
N SER A 154 7.37 -9.12 10.05
CA SER A 154 8.37 -8.30 9.35
C SER A 154 9.64 -8.11 10.19
N TYR A 155 9.48 -7.82 11.49
CA TYR A 155 10.61 -7.69 12.40
C TYR A 155 11.42 -8.98 12.54
N ILE A 156 10.76 -10.13 12.75
CA ILE A 156 11.41 -11.43 12.89
C ILE A 156 12.22 -11.76 11.64
N GLY A 157 11.63 -11.61 10.45
CA GLY A 157 12.31 -11.96 9.22
C GLY A 157 13.50 -11.05 8.90
N ASN A 158 13.43 -9.76 9.26
CA ASN A 158 14.51 -8.81 9.06
C ASN A 158 15.52 -8.78 10.23
N PHE A 159 15.35 -9.57 11.27
CA PHE A 159 16.12 -9.43 12.52
C PHE A 159 17.63 -9.58 12.30
N PHE A 160 18.05 -10.63 11.60
CA PHE A 160 19.47 -10.89 11.34
C PHE A 160 20.09 -9.85 10.41
N ASP A 161 19.36 -9.43 9.38
CA ASP A 161 19.80 -8.36 8.47
C ASP A 161 20.01 -7.07 9.24
N ASN A 162 19.04 -6.68 10.10
CA ASN A 162 19.14 -5.51 10.96
C ASN A 162 20.36 -5.58 11.89
N ILE A 163 20.62 -6.73 12.52
CA ILE A 163 21.84 -6.91 13.32
C ILE A 163 23.08 -6.73 12.45
N HIS A 164 23.15 -7.40 11.30
CA HIS A 164 24.29 -7.33 10.40
C HIS A 164 24.57 -5.90 9.92
N PHE A 165 23.53 -5.08 9.71
CA PHE A 165 23.69 -3.67 9.38
C PHE A 165 24.20 -2.82 10.56
N ILE A 166 23.76 -3.11 11.79
CA ILE A 166 24.12 -2.33 12.98
C ILE A 166 25.50 -2.70 13.53
N THR A 167 25.89 -3.98 13.52
CA THR A 167 27.16 -4.48 14.06
C THR A 167 28.41 -3.74 13.56
N PRO A 168 28.62 -3.49 12.26
CA PRO A 168 29.80 -2.75 11.80
C PRO A 168 29.79 -1.28 12.23
N VAL A 169 28.60 -0.67 12.40
CA VAL A 169 28.45 0.72 12.85
C VAL A 169 28.83 0.86 14.32
N SER A 170 28.34 -0.06 15.17
CA SER A 170 28.66 -0.06 16.60
C SER A 170 30.14 -0.33 16.86
N VAL A 171 30.74 -1.33 16.20
CA VAL A 171 32.17 -1.64 16.34
C VAL A 171 33.06 -0.48 15.90
N LYS A 172 32.73 0.21 14.79
CA LYS A 172 33.44 1.42 14.38
C LYS A 172 33.36 2.50 15.46
N TYR A 173 32.15 2.80 15.95
CA TYR A 173 31.95 3.82 16.97
C TYR A 173 32.73 3.53 18.26
N THR A 174 32.69 2.28 18.75
CA THR A 174 33.48 1.85 19.91
C THR A 174 34.98 1.97 19.65
N ARG A 175 35.47 1.60 18.46
CA ARG A 175 36.90 1.72 18.09
C ARG A 175 37.37 3.17 17.99
N TYR A 176 36.56 4.05 17.40
CA TYR A 176 36.85 5.49 17.34
C TYR A 176 36.93 6.08 18.75
N HIS A 177 35.96 5.80 19.62
CA HIS A 177 35.97 6.34 20.99
C HIS A 177 37.07 5.75 21.87
N ALA A 178 37.39 4.46 21.75
CA ALA A 178 38.50 3.84 22.48
C ALA A 178 39.86 4.43 22.05
N SER A 179 40.04 4.76 20.76
CA SER A 179 41.26 5.38 20.24
C SER A 179 41.45 6.83 20.72
N SER A 180 40.36 7.57 20.95
CA SER A 180 40.42 8.93 21.49
C SER A 180 40.73 8.98 22.99
N ILE A 181 40.42 7.93 23.76
CA ILE A 181 40.70 7.86 25.20
C ILE A 181 42.18 7.53 25.49
N VAL A 182 42.83 6.74 24.64
CA VAL A 182 44.24 6.35 24.84
C VAL A 182 45.27 7.44 24.53
N HIS A 183 44.85 8.63 24.09
CA HIS A 183 45.77 9.74 23.74
C HIS A 183 46.01 10.77 24.86
N PHE A 184 45.45 10.57 26.06
CA PHE A 184 45.76 11.35 27.26
C PHE A 184 46.69 10.56 28.20
N GLY A 185 47.87 10.18 27.72
CA GLY A 185 48.97 9.78 28.61
C GLY A 185 49.58 11.01 29.28
N PRO A 186 50.10 10.92 30.53
CA PRO A 186 50.73 12.07 31.19
C PRO A 186 51.93 12.56 30.37
N PRO A 187 52.20 13.88 30.33
CA PRO A 187 53.32 14.42 29.58
C PRO A 187 54.63 13.79 30.08
N THR A 188 55.41 13.23 29.15
CA THR A 188 56.76 12.73 29.44
C THR A 188 57.61 13.85 30.03
N PRO A 189 58.29 13.63 31.17
CA PRO A 189 59.13 14.66 31.78
C PRO A 189 60.26 15.03 30.81
N THR A 190 60.39 16.34 30.54
CA THR A 190 61.50 16.91 29.79
C THR A 190 62.83 16.57 30.48
N PRO A 191 63.83 16.03 29.76
CA PRO A 191 65.13 15.76 30.35
C PRO A 191 65.81 17.06 30.78
N PRO A 192 66.58 17.07 31.89
CA PRO A 192 67.26 18.26 32.35
C PRO A 192 68.33 18.71 31.35
N PRO A 193 68.60 20.02 31.25
CA PRO A 193 69.64 20.53 30.36
C PRO A 193 71.02 20.02 30.79
N HIS A 194 71.84 19.61 29.82
CA HIS A 194 73.22 19.18 30.02
C HIS A 194 74.03 20.32 30.66
N GLU A 195 74.54 20.06 31.87
CA GLU A 195 75.48 20.91 32.57
C GLU A 195 76.79 20.91 31.77
N PHE A 196 77.18 22.09 31.24
CA PHE A 196 78.46 22.29 30.59
C PHE A 196 79.56 22.14 31.64
N GLN A 197 80.41 21.11 31.52
CA GLN A 197 81.67 21.06 32.24
C GLN A 197 82.63 22.06 31.61
N GLU A 198 82.90 23.15 32.33
CA GLU A 198 84.06 24.02 32.10
C GLU A 198 85.33 23.20 32.34
N ASN A 199 86.09 22.96 31.27
CA ASN A 199 87.46 22.48 31.38
C ASN A 199 88.38 23.69 31.61
N GLU A 200 88.78 23.94 32.85
CA GLU A 200 89.98 24.71 33.15
C GLU A 200 91.22 23.80 33.17
N THR A 201 92.29 24.40 32.64
CA THR A 201 93.63 23.91 32.27
C THR A 201 94.39 23.12 33.35
#